data_AF-A0A9J6DSI5-F1
#
_entry.id   AF-A0A9J6DSI5-F1
#
_cell.length_a   1.000
_cell.length_b   1.000
_cell.length_c   1.000
_cell.angle_alpha   90.00
_cell.angle_beta   90.00
_cell.angle_gamma   90.00
#
_symmetry.space_group_name_H-M   'P 1'
#
loop_
_entity.id
_entity.type
_entity.pdbx_description
1 polymer ?
#
loop_
_entity_poly.entity_id
_entity_poly.type
_entity_poly.pdbx_seq_one_letter_code
_entity_poly.pdbx_strand_id
1 'polypeptide(L)'
;MQAVHQRAIDEAKAAARRRLFEEISAKAEKGERFHGWCVDKADDDAVAFYKLRVRDRLVQIDRAVVVASDARLTLSASGRPFPSKTYTNADGTLFTGLDGLKFFLDFVAGLRVCAGCSAELYPHVKWSSIASRHGGSWYHKSCAVLGTRPVCPPCHKLRKLFAKRVQTPIRCRSAGVNDDAALAKLLRRKVIRATVRRERMKQELRAIKKEVQNVSRHMVDRVLELLPSDQRASVTAALRQGE
;
A
#
# COMPACT_ATOMS: atom_id res chain seq x y z
N MET A 1 -18.86 -9.13 34.09
CA MET A 1 -17.60 -8.67 34.74
C MET A 1 -16.47 -8.47 33.73
N GLN A 2 -16.15 -9.44 32.86
CA GLN A 2 -15.05 -9.31 31.87
C GLN A 2 -15.20 -8.13 30.88
N ALA A 3 -16.42 -7.82 30.42
CA ALA A 3 -16.66 -6.70 29.49
C ALA A 3 -16.42 -5.31 30.11
N VAL A 4 -16.62 -5.15 31.42
CA VAL A 4 -16.39 -3.88 32.14
C VAL A 4 -14.89 -3.67 32.33
N HIS A 5 -14.16 -4.74 32.64
CA HIS A 5 -12.71 -4.69 32.78
C HIS A 5 -12.01 -4.37 31.45
N GLN A 6 -12.47 -4.97 30.35
CA GLN A 6 -11.93 -4.69 29.02
C GLN A 6 -12.15 -3.22 28.60
N ARG A 7 -13.33 -2.66 28.86
CA ARG A 7 -13.61 -1.24 28.59
C ARG A 7 -12.68 -0.30 29.36
N ALA A 8 -12.47 -0.56 30.64
CA ALA A 8 -11.55 0.25 31.45
C ALA A 8 -10.10 0.20 30.92
N ILE A 9 -9.65 -0.97 30.44
CA ILE A 9 -8.34 -1.12 29.81
C ILE A 9 -8.26 -0.30 28.52
N ASP A 10 -9.29 -0.36 27.68
CA ASP A 10 -9.31 0.34 26.39
C ASP A 10 -9.37 1.86 26.57
N GLU A 11 -10.14 2.35 27.55
CA GLU A 11 -10.18 3.76 27.94
C GLU A 11 -8.83 4.26 28.47
N ALA A 12 -8.17 3.48 29.32
CA ALA A 12 -6.83 3.80 29.82
C ALA A 12 -5.80 3.88 28.68
N LYS A 13 -5.86 2.95 27.71
CA LYS A 13 -5.02 2.99 26.50
C LYS A 13 -5.30 4.23 25.66
N ALA A 14 -6.56 4.57 25.44
CA ALA A 14 -6.95 5.75 24.68
C ALA A 14 -6.50 7.06 25.36
N ALA A 15 -6.58 7.13 26.69
CA ALA A 15 -6.06 8.27 27.46
C ALA A 15 -4.53 8.38 27.35
N ALA A 16 -3.81 7.27 27.46
CA ALA A 16 -2.36 7.24 27.31
C ALA A 16 -1.91 7.68 25.89
N ARG A 17 -2.62 7.23 24.84
CA ARG A 17 -2.37 7.63 23.45
C ARG A 17 -2.54 9.14 23.25
N ARG A 18 -3.60 9.73 23.81
CA ARG A 18 -3.83 11.18 23.74
C ARG A 18 -2.72 11.97 24.42
N ARG A 19 -2.33 11.59 25.64
CA ARG A 19 -1.20 12.21 26.35
C ARG A 19 0.09 12.15 25.56
N LEU A 20 0.41 10.97 25.00
CA LEU A 20 1.56 10.80 24.14
C LEU A 20 1.52 11.75 22.93
N PHE A 21 0.37 11.88 22.26
CA PHE A 21 0.22 12.75 21.10
C PHE A 21 0.39 14.23 21.45
N GLU A 22 -0.19 14.67 22.58
CA GLU A 22 -0.02 16.04 23.10
C GLU A 22 1.45 16.34 23.39
N GLU A 23 2.15 15.42 24.05
CA GLU A 23 3.58 15.56 24.37
C GLU A 23 4.46 15.66 23.13
N ILE A 24 4.25 14.82 22.11
CA ILE A 24 5.03 14.88 20.87
C ILE A 24 4.69 16.11 20.01
N SER A 25 3.43 16.57 20.05
CA SER A 25 3.00 17.78 19.34
C SER A 25 3.65 19.02 19.93
N ALA A 26 3.68 19.13 21.26
CA ALA A 26 4.38 20.21 21.96
C ALA A 26 5.89 20.23 21.64
N LYS A 27 6.50 19.06 21.40
CA LYS A 27 7.90 18.98 20.94
C LYS A 27 8.09 19.45 19.51
N ALA A 28 7.15 19.09 18.64
CA ALA A 28 7.15 19.53 17.24
C ALA A 28 7.04 21.06 17.12
N GLU A 29 6.13 21.67 17.89
CA GLU A 29 5.93 23.13 17.90
C GLU A 29 7.18 23.90 18.35
N LYS A 30 7.97 23.32 19.27
CA LYS A 30 9.23 23.89 19.73
C LYS A 30 10.40 23.65 18.76
N GLY A 31 10.19 22.88 17.70
CA GLY A 31 11.27 22.46 16.79
C GLY A 31 12.34 21.61 17.49
N GLU A 32 11.99 20.94 18.58
CA GLU A 32 12.94 20.13 19.35
C GLU A 32 13.34 18.87 18.59
N ARG A 33 14.57 18.40 18.83
CA ARG A 33 14.98 17.06 18.40
C ARG A 33 14.59 16.04 19.45
N PHE A 34 14.11 14.89 19.02
CA PHE A 34 13.79 13.76 19.90
C PHE A 34 14.71 12.59 19.59
N HIS A 35 15.62 12.25 20.50
CA HIS A 35 16.60 11.18 20.33
C HIS A 35 17.36 11.24 18.98
N GLY A 36 17.80 12.44 18.60
CA GLY A 36 18.54 12.68 17.36
C GLY A 36 17.70 12.72 16.08
N TRP A 37 16.40 12.48 16.18
CA TRP A 37 15.43 12.70 15.09
C TRP A 37 14.98 14.16 15.07
N CYS A 38 14.79 14.70 13.86
CA CYS A 38 14.05 15.94 13.69
C CYS A 38 12.57 15.64 13.94
N VAL A 39 11.89 16.55 14.64
CA VAL A 39 10.46 16.45 14.93
C VAL A 39 9.77 17.65 14.33
N ASP A 40 8.68 17.43 13.62
CA ASP A 40 7.92 18.48 12.97
C ASP A 40 6.44 18.11 12.90
N LYS A 41 5.59 19.13 12.83
CA LYS A 41 4.15 18.93 12.70
C LYS A 41 3.86 18.58 11.24
N ALA A 42 3.35 17.38 11.01
CA ALA A 42 3.04 16.92 9.66
C ALA A 42 1.67 17.42 9.20
N ASP A 43 0.70 17.43 10.12
CA ASP A 43 -0.66 17.91 9.97
C ASP A 43 -1.22 18.24 11.36
N ASP A 44 -2.45 18.76 11.46
CA ASP A 44 -3.12 19.01 12.75
C ASP A 44 -3.24 17.75 13.61
N ASP A 45 -3.40 16.59 12.96
CA ASP A 45 -3.55 15.28 13.60
C ASP A 45 -2.31 14.39 13.46
N ALA A 46 -1.14 14.93 13.12
CA ALA A 46 0.05 14.11 12.91
C ALA A 46 1.39 14.80 13.21
N VAL A 47 2.30 14.04 13.82
CA VAL A 47 3.69 14.46 14.09
C VAL A 47 4.66 13.56 13.34
N ALA A 48 5.59 14.17 12.61
CA ALA A 48 6.63 13.48 11.87
C ALA A 48 7.97 13.50 12.61
N PHE A 49 8.57 12.33 12.74
CA PHE A 49 9.95 12.12 13.17
C PHE A 49 10.76 11.73 11.95
N TYR A 50 11.77 12.50 11.56
CA TYR A 50 12.58 12.16 10.38
C TYR A 50 14.08 12.31 10.61
N LYS A 51 14.84 11.53 9.83
CA LYS A 51 16.28 11.70 9.66
C LYS A 51 16.58 12.14 8.24
N LEU A 52 17.40 13.16 8.13
CA LEU A 52 17.89 13.67 6.86
C LEU A 52 19.19 12.95 6.48
N ARG A 53 19.40 12.81 5.18
CA ARG A 53 20.69 12.44 4.59
C ARG A 53 21.03 13.41 3.48
N VAL A 54 22.32 13.64 3.26
CA VAL A 54 22.81 14.38 2.10
C VAL A 54 23.28 13.38 1.06
N ARG A 55 22.76 13.48 -0.16
CA ARG A 55 23.18 12.68 -1.30
C ARG A 55 23.25 13.57 -2.52
N ASP A 56 24.37 13.55 -3.25
CA ASP A 56 24.55 14.32 -4.48
C ASP A 56 24.24 15.82 -4.30
N ARG A 57 24.67 16.40 -3.16
CA ARG A 57 24.39 17.78 -2.72
C ARG A 57 22.91 18.11 -2.44
N LEU A 58 22.02 17.12 -2.48
CA LEU A 58 20.60 17.28 -2.12
C LEU A 58 20.32 16.70 -0.73
N VAL A 59 19.56 17.44 0.07
CA VAL A 59 19.04 16.96 1.36
C VAL A 59 17.78 16.15 1.08
N GLN A 60 17.75 14.90 1.57
CA GLN A 60 16.61 14.01 1.43
C GLN A 60 16.22 13.42 2.78
N ILE A 61 14.94 13.14 2.96
CA ILE A 61 14.46 12.32 4.07
C ILE A 61 14.96 10.89 3.85
N ASP A 62 15.88 10.43 4.70
CA ASP A 62 16.35 9.05 4.69
C ASP A 62 15.25 8.11 5.17
N ARG A 63 14.63 8.48 6.30
CA ARG A 63 13.55 7.75 6.96
C ARG A 63 12.67 8.70 7.74
N ALA A 64 11.38 8.43 7.77
CA ALA A 64 10.40 9.18 8.55
C ALA A 64 9.38 8.24 9.19
N VAL A 65 9.10 8.46 10.46
CA VAL A 65 8.00 7.85 11.21
C VAL A 65 6.98 8.95 11.47
N VAL A 66 5.75 8.77 11.03
CA VAL A 66 4.65 9.67 11.34
C VAL A 66 3.73 9.00 12.33
N VAL A 67 3.43 9.72 13.41
CA VAL A 67 2.53 9.31 14.49
C VAL A 67 1.26 10.16 14.36
N ALA A 68 0.13 9.51 14.08
CA ALA A 68 -1.17 10.17 14.06
C ALA A 68 -1.74 10.36 15.49
N SER A 69 -2.76 11.21 15.63
CA SER A 69 -3.45 11.48 16.92
C SER A 69 -4.09 10.25 17.55
N ASP A 70 -4.48 9.27 16.75
CA ASP A 70 -4.94 7.95 17.19
C ASP A 70 -3.81 6.95 17.48
N ALA A 71 -2.56 7.42 17.48
CA ALA A 71 -1.32 6.66 17.65
C ALA A 71 -1.03 5.61 16.56
N ARG A 72 -1.68 5.69 15.39
CA ARG A 72 -1.26 4.89 14.23
C ARG A 72 0.09 5.37 13.71
N LEU A 73 0.91 4.39 13.33
CA LEU A 73 2.29 4.63 12.88
C LEU A 73 2.45 4.36 11.39
N THR A 74 2.91 5.35 10.65
CA THR A 74 3.37 5.16 9.27
C THR A 74 4.87 5.35 9.20
N LEU A 75 5.56 4.36 8.64
CA LEU A 75 7.00 4.41 8.44
C LEU A 75 7.25 4.58 6.94
N SER A 76 8.15 5.49 6.58
CA SER A 76 8.67 5.60 5.23
C SER A 76 10.19 5.62 5.25
N ALA A 77 10.82 5.09 4.20
CA ALA A 77 12.24 5.26 3.99
C ALA A 77 12.58 5.51 2.52
N SER A 78 13.41 6.52 2.29
CA SER A 78 13.74 7.04 0.96
C SER A 78 12.48 7.31 0.13
N GLY A 79 11.49 7.98 0.73
CA GLY A 79 10.22 8.36 0.08
C GLY A 79 9.25 7.22 -0.21
N ARG A 80 9.43 6.04 0.39
CA ARG A 80 8.54 4.89 0.18
C ARG A 80 7.89 4.42 1.47
N PRO A 81 6.57 4.15 1.47
CA PRO A 81 5.90 3.62 2.64
C PRO A 81 6.37 2.19 2.93
N PHE A 82 6.55 1.88 4.21
CA PHE A 82 6.83 0.56 4.74
C PHE A 82 5.52 -0.04 5.27
N PRO A 83 5.17 -1.30 4.95
CA PRO A 83 3.90 -1.88 5.37
C PRO A 83 3.75 -1.94 6.90
N SER A 84 2.64 -1.40 7.42
CA SER A 84 2.34 -1.35 8.87
C SER A 84 2.37 -2.71 9.55
N LYS A 85 1.84 -3.74 8.87
CA LYS A 85 1.77 -5.14 9.35
C LYS A 85 3.11 -5.75 9.78
N THR A 86 4.23 -5.15 9.39
CA THR A 86 5.58 -5.64 9.72
C THR A 86 6.13 -5.10 11.04
N TYR A 87 5.51 -4.08 11.63
CA TYR A 87 6.03 -3.39 12.81
C TYR A 87 4.95 -2.87 13.77
N THR A 88 3.67 -3.10 13.50
CA THR A 88 2.56 -2.75 14.40
C THR A 88 1.84 -3.99 14.90
N ASN A 89 1.15 -3.88 16.04
CA ASN A 89 0.20 -4.88 16.49
C ASN A 89 -1.04 -4.91 15.56
N ALA A 90 -1.95 -5.86 15.81
CA ALA A 90 -3.18 -6.01 15.02
C ALA A 90 -4.07 -4.75 15.01
N ASP A 91 -3.98 -3.92 16.04
CA ASP A 91 -4.69 -2.65 16.16
C ASP A 91 -3.95 -1.45 15.53
N GLY A 92 -2.80 -1.67 14.88
CA GLY A 92 -2.01 -0.63 14.22
C GLY A 92 -1.17 0.23 15.17
N THR A 93 -1.13 -0.08 16.46
CA THR A 93 -0.31 0.62 17.46
C THR A 93 0.89 -0.21 17.91
N LEU A 94 1.88 0.42 18.53
CA LEU A 94 3.09 -0.25 19.03
C LEU A 94 3.43 0.07 20.48
N PHE A 95 3.17 1.30 20.93
CA PHE A 95 3.49 1.77 22.28
C PHE A 95 2.47 2.81 22.75
N THR A 96 2.43 3.03 24.06
CA THR A 96 1.50 3.97 24.72
C THR A 96 2.23 5.13 25.43
N GLY A 97 3.54 5.28 25.23
CA GLY A 97 4.34 6.32 25.88
C GLY A 97 5.67 6.62 25.17
N LEU A 98 6.36 7.67 25.63
CA LEU A 98 7.58 8.19 25.01
C LEU A 98 8.75 7.20 25.01
N ASP A 99 8.92 6.39 26.05
CA ASP A 99 9.98 5.38 26.09
C ASP A 99 9.81 4.30 25.01
N GLY A 100 8.57 3.90 24.75
CA GLY A 100 8.25 2.98 23.67
C GLY A 100 8.46 3.60 22.29
N LEU A 101 8.11 4.89 22.13
CA LEU A 101 8.41 5.65 20.91
C LEU A 101 9.92 5.72 20.68
N LYS A 102 10.70 6.05 21.71
CA LYS A 102 12.16 6.09 21.66
C LYS A 102 12.73 4.74 21.22
N PHE A 103 12.34 3.65 21.87
CA PHE A 103 12.81 2.31 21.50
C PHE A 103 12.49 1.97 20.04
N PHE A 104 11.29 2.32 19.57
CA PHE A 104 10.91 2.12 18.17
C PHE A 104 11.75 2.95 17.21
N LEU A 105 11.96 4.23 17.51
CA LEU A 105 12.81 5.11 16.71
C LEU A 105 14.26 4.63 16.65
N ASP A 106 14.80 4.10 17.75
CA ASP A 106 16.14 3.50 17.80
C ASP A 106 16.21 2.22 16.95
N PHE A 107 15.19 1.36 17.05
CA PHE A 107 15.06 0.18 16.19
C PHE A 107 15.04 0.59 14.71
N VAL A 108 14.19 1.54 14.32
CA VAL A 108 14.10 2.04 12.94
C VAL A 108 15.42 2.68 12.50
N ALA A 109 16.12 3.41 13.38
CA ALA A 109 17.43 3.99 13.09
C ALA A 109 18.51 2.92 12.83
N GLY A 110 18.43 1.77 13.51
CA GLY A 110 19.33 0.63 13.31
C GLY A 110 19.10 -0.14 12.01
N LEU A 111 17.94 0.02 11.37
CA LEU A 111 17.63 -0.66 10.10
C LEU A 111 18.37 -0.01 8.92
N ARG A 112 18.71 -0.83 7.93
CA ARG A 112 19.29 -0.40 6.66
C ARG A 112 18.20 -0.23 5.61
N VAL A 113 18.27 0.85 4.84
CA VAL A 113 17.44 1.00 3.64
C VAL A 113 17.94 0.03 2.58
N CYS A 114 17.02 -0.76 2.01
CA CYS A 114 17.33 -1.66 0.90
C CYS A 114 17.86 -0.84 -0.28
N ALA A 115 19.06 -1.18 -0.75
CA ALA A 115 19.69 -0.56 -1.92
C ALA A 115 19.00 -0.93 -3.25
N GLY A 116 18.17 -1.99 -3.23
CA GLY A 116 17.53 -2.53 -4.44
C GLY A 116 18.53 -3.23 -5.35
N CYS A 117 18.25 -3.22 -6.65
CA CYS A 117 19.15 -3.70 -7.69
C CYS A 117 19.55 -2.51 -8.55
N SER A 118 20.84 -2.18 -8.67
CA SER A 118 21.28 -1.07 -9.53
C SER A 118 20.76 -1.26 -10.96
N ALA A 119 20.07 -0.25 -11.49
CA ALA A 119 19.49 -0.29 -12.84
C ALA A 119 20.55 -0.22 -13.93
N GLU A 120 21.70 0.38 -13.64
CA GLU A 120 22.85 0.48 -14.55
C GLU A 120 23.42 -0.90 -14.90
N LEU A 121 23.29 -1.88 -14.00
CA LEU A 121 23.69 -3.27 -14.24
C LEU A 121 22.76 -3.99 -15.24
N TYR A 122 21.61 -3.41 -15.55
CA TYR A 122 20.55 -4.03 -16.36
C TYR A 122 19.99 -3.06 -17.41
N PRO A 123 20.82 -2.49 -18.31
CA PRO A 123 20.42 -1.41 -19.20
C PRO A 123 19.31 -1.80 -20.20
N HIS A 124 19.20 -3.09 -20.52
CA HIS A 124 18.16 -3.61 -21.43
C HIS A 124 16.79 -3.77 -20.76
N VAL A 125 16.71 -3.74 -19.44
CA VAL A 125 15.44 -3.87 -18.71
C VAL A 125 14.78 -2.50 -18.61
N LYS A 126 13.82 -2.23 -19.50
CA LYS A 126 13.08 -0.95 -19.51
C LYS A 126 11.87 -0.95 -18.56
N TRP A 127 11.22 -2.10 -18.39
CA TRP A 127 10.02 -2.26 -17.57
C TRP A 127 9.95 -3.64 -16.92
N SER A 128 9.15 -3.77 -15.87
CA SER A 128 8.90 -5.03 -15.17
C SER A 128 7.51 -5.06 -14.56
N SER A 129 6.83 -6.21 -14.63
CA SER A 129 5.52 -6.39 -13.97
C SER A 129 5.64 -6.63 -12.46
N ILE A 130 6.81 -7.06 -11.98
CA ILE A 130 7.06 -7.44 -10.58
C ILE A 130 7.96 -6.44 -9.83
N ALA A 131 8.48 -5.44 -10.53
CA ALA A 131 9.41 -4.46 -9.98
C ALA A 131 9.11 -3.06 -10.49
N SER A 132 9.37 -2.06 -9.65
CA SER A 132 9.32 -0.64 -10.00
C SER A 132 10.73 -0.05 -9.97
N ARG A 133 10.98 0.94 -10.82
CA ARG A 133 12.22 1.70 -10.83
C ARG A 133 12.02 2.97 -10.01
N HIS A 134 12.89 3.20 -9.04
CA HIS A 134 12.91 4.41 -8.23
C HIS A 134 14.33 4.94 -8.23
N GLY A 135 14.54 6.11 -8.84
CA GLY A 135 15.87 6.64 -9.12
C GLY A 135 16.73 5.65 -9.93
N GLY A 136 17.98 5.47 -9.50
CA GLY A 136 18.96 4.56 -10.12
C GLY A 136 18.79 3.07 -9.80
N SER A 137 17.74 2.67 -9.08
CA SER A 137 17.58 1.28 -8.62
C SER A 137 16.21 0.68 -8.96
N TRP A 138 16.22 -0.61 -9.29
CA TRP A 138 15.05 -1.46 -9.37
C TRP A 138 14.72 -2.08 -8.02
N TYR A 139 13.43 -2.10 -7.70
CA TYR A 139 12.92 -2.67 -6.47
C TYR A 139 11.77 -3.63 -6.76
N HIS A 140 11.78 -4.78 -6.10
CA HIS A 140 10.64 -5.67 -6.14
C HIS A 140 9.42 -4.96 -5.53
N LYS A 141 8.21 -5.18 -6.05
CA LYS A 141 6.98 -4.54 -5.54
C LYS A 141 6.72 -4.85 -4.05
N SER A 142 7.15 -6.01 -3.58
CA SER A 142 7.13 -6.40 -2.15
C SER A 142 8.47 -6.17 -1.44
N CYS A 143 9.27 -5.20 -1.88
CA CYS A 143 10.51 -4.84 -1.20
C CYS A 143 10.21 -4.48 0.26
N ALA A 144 10.98 -5.06 1.19
CA ALA A 144 10.88 -4.71 2.59
C ALA A 144 11.27 -3.25 2.90
N VAL A 145 11.85 -2.48 1.96
CA VAL A 145 12.30 -1.09 2.14
C VAL A 145 13.36 -0.87 3.24
N LEU A 146 13.13 -1.34 4.47
CA LEU A 146 14.03 -1.43 5.59
C LEU A 146 14.32 -2.90 5.97
N GLY A 147 15.49 -3.17 6.51
CA GLY A 147 15.85 -4.46 7.07
C GLY A 147 17.27 -4.48 7.61
N THR A 148 17.69 -5.63 8.14
CA THR A 148 19.06 -5.80 8.67
C THR A 148 20.11 -6.00 7.57
N ARG A 149 19.67 -6.34 6.35
CA ARG A 149 20.52 -6.61 5.19
C ARG A 149 20.52 -5.43 4.22
N PRO A 150 21.63 -5.16 3.52
CA PRO A 150 21.72 -4.08 2.53
C PRO A 150 20.77 -4.28 1.34
N VAL A 151 20.44 -5.54 1.00
CA VAL A 151 19.45 -5.88 -0.03
C VAL A 151 18.48 -6.90 0.55
N CYS A 152 17.19 -6.60 0.48
CA CYS A 152 16.15 -7.49 1.00
C CYS A 152 15.99 -8.76 0.14
N PRO A 153 15.48 -9.88 0.69
CA PRO A 153 15.33 -11.13 -0.05
C PRO A 153 14.53 -11.01 -1.36
N PRO A 154 13.42 -10.24 -1.44
CA PRO A 154 12.72 -10.01 -2.71
C PRO A 154 13.59 -9.32 -3.77
N CYS A 155 14.35 -8.28 -3.39
CA CYS A 155 15.25 -7.59 -4.32
C CYS A 155 16.45 -8.47 -4.70
N HIS A 156 16.96 -9.28 -3.77
CA HIS A 156 18.02 -10.24 -4.09
C HIS A 156 17.58 -11.28 -5.14
N LYS A 157 16.33 -11.78 -5.04
CA LYS A 157 15.74 -12.66 -6.07
C LYS A 157 15.57 -11.93 -7.41
N LEU A 158 15.10 -10.68 -7.37
CA LEU A 158 14.97 -9.85 -8.57
C LEU A 158 16.32 -9.66 -9.28
N ARG A 159 17.40 -9.41 -8.54
CA ARG A 159 18.76 -9.29 -9.07
C ARG A 159 19.17 -10.52 -9.88
N LYS A 160 18.89 -11.72 -9.34
CA LYS A 160 19.16 -13.00 -10.04
C LYS A 160 18.32 -13.14 -11.33
N LEU A 161 17.05 -12.73 -11.30
CA LEU A 161 16.19 -12.77 -12.48
C LEU A 161 16.68 -11.82 -13.58
N PHE A 162 17.07 -10.60 -13.23
CA PHE A 162 17.57 -9.63 -14.20
C PHE A 162 18.94 -10.04 -14.74
N ALA A 163 19.84 -10.57 -13.90
CA ALA A 163 21.12 -11.11 -14.35
C ALA A 163 20.95 -12.22 -15.40
N LYS A 164 20.01 -13.16 -15.18
CA LYS A 164 19.70 -14.19 -16.19
C LYS A 164 19.23 -13.60 -17.51
N ARG A 165 18.37 -12.57 -17.48
CA ARG A 165 17.88 -11.89 -18.69
C ARG A 165 18.95 -11.12 -19.46
N VAL A 166 20.04 -10.69 -18.80
CA VAL A 166 21.18 -10.07 -19.48
C VAL A 166 22.10 -11.13 -20.07
N GLN A 167 22.30 -12.26 -19.39
CA GLN A 167 23.15 -13.37 -19.86
C GLN A 167 22.51 -14.17 -21.01
N THR A 168 21.19 -14.19 -21.09
CA THR A 168 20.49 -14.76 -22.25
C THR A 168 20.18 -13.58 -23.16
N PRO A 169 20.94 -13.34 -24.26
CA PRO A 169 20.46 -12.43 -25.28
C PRO A 169 19.04 -12.87 -25.63
N ILE A 170 18.12 -11.91 -25.76
CA ILE A 170 16.81 -12.18 -26.34
C ILE A 170 17.10 -12.60 -27.78
N ARG A 171 17.43 -13.87 -27.98
CA ARG A 171 17.35 -14.51 -29.28
C ARG A 171 15.88 -14.51 -29.58
N CYS A 172 15.40 -13.44 -30.24
CA CYS A 172 14.36 -13.61 -31.23
C CYS A 172 14.90 -14.73 -32.10
N ARG A 173 14.42 -15.97 -31.89
CA ARG A 173 14.76 -17.07 -32.79
C ARG A 173 14.28 -16.58 -34.14
N SER A 174 15.21 -16.16 -35.00
CA SER A 174 14.99 -16.06 -36.43
C SER A 174 14.77 -17.49 -36.88
N ALA A 175 13.52 -17.90 -36.72
CA ALA A 175 13.08 -19.24 -36.96
C ALA A 175 13.02 -19.42 -38.46
N GLY A 176 13.91 -20.25 -39.00
CA GLY A 176 13.96 -20.54 -40.42
C GLY A 176 12.63 -21.11 -40.90
N VAL A 177 11.99 -20.38 -41.82
CA VAL A 177 11.10 -20.75 -42.96
C VAL A 177 9.97 -21.80 -42.77
N ASN A 178 9.91 -22.58 -41.68
CA ASN A 178 8.84 -23.52 -41.35
C ASN A 178 8.08 -23.16 -40.06
N ASP A 179 8.51 -22.14 -39.34
CA ASP A 179 7.96 -21.76 -38.01
C ASP A 179 6.82 -20.73 -38.08
N ASP A 180 6.57 -20.09 -39.23
CA ASP A 180 5.48 -19.11 -39.39
C ASP A 180 4.10 -19.75 -39.30
N ALA A 181 3.94 -20.96 -39.83
CA ALA A 181 2.68 -21.71 -39.71
C ALA A 181 2.41 -22.15 -38.26
N ALA A 182 3.46 -22.60 -37.54
CA ALA A 182 3.38 -23.00 -36.14
C ALA A 182 3.13 -21.79 -35.23
N LEU A 183 3.80 -20.67 -35.50
CA LEU A 183 3.60 -19.39 -34.81
C LEU A 183 2.20 -18.84 -35.05
N ALA A 184 1.73 -18.85 -36.30
CA ALA A 184 0.36 -18.44 -36.64
C ALA A 184 -0.68 -19.30 -35.93
N LYS A 185 -0.48 -20.63 -35.87
CA LYS A 185 -1.37 -21.55 -35.13
C LYS A 185 -1.37 -21.24 -33.62
N LEU A 186 -0.21 -20.91 -33.05
CA LEU A 186 -0.08 -20.55 -31.63
C LEU A 186 -0.71 -19.19 -31.31
N LEU A 187 -0.51 -18.19 -32.16
CA LEU A 187 -1.13 -16.87 -32.04
C LEU A 187 -2.64 -16.95 -32.18
N ARG A 188 -3.16 -17.70 -33.17
CA ARG A 188 -4.60 -17.97 -33.32
C ARG A 188 -5.18 -18.59 -32.04
N ARG A 189 -4.52 -19.59 -31.45
CA ARG A 189 -4.95 -20.19 -30.17
C ARG A 189 -4.91 -19.20 -29.00
N LYS A 190 -3.94 -18.28 -28.95
CA LYS A 190 -3.90 -17.23 -27.91
C LYS A 190 -5.04 -16.23 -28.07
N VAL A 191 -5.30 -15.79 -29.30
CA VAL A 191 -6.41 -14.88 -29.62
C VAL A 191 -7.74 -15.53 -29.26
N ILE A 192 -7.99 -16.77 -29.69
CA ILE A 192 -9.22 -17.50 -29.35
C ILE A 192 -9.42 -17.58 -27.82
N ARG A 193 -8.38 -17.94 -27.05
CA ARG A 193 -8.47 -17.99 -25.58
C ARG A 193 -8.74 -16.62 -24.95
N ALA A 194 -8.11 -15.57 -25.46
CA ALA A 194 -8.35 -14.20 -24.99
C ALA A 194 -9.80 -13.76 -25.28
N THR A 195 -10.31 -14.06 -26.47
CA THR A 195 -11.69 -13.77 -26.86
C THR A 195 -12.70 -14.53 -25.99
N VAL A 196 -12.51 -15.85 -25.81
CA VAL A 196 -13.38 -16.66 -24.94
C VAL A 196 -13.39 -16.13 -23.51
N ARG A 197 -12.23 -15.79 -22.96
CA ARG A 197 -12.13 -15.19 -21.62
C ARG A 197 -12.85 -13.85 -21.54
N ARG A 198 -12.71 -13.00 -22.55
CA ARG A 198 -13.38 -11.69 -22.61
C ARG A 198 -14.91 -11.84 -22.66
N GLU A 199 -15.43 -12.78 -23.46
CA GLU A 199 -16.87 -13.03 -23.55
C GLU A 199 -17.42 -13.62 -22.25
N ARG A 200 -16.69 -14.53 -21.59
CA ARG A 200 -17.09 -15.03 -20.26
C ARG A 200 -17.18 -13.91 -19.23
N MET A 201 -16.18 -13.02 -19.20
CA MET A 201 -16.17 -11.87 -18.31
C MET A 201 -17.31 -10.88 -18.59
N LYS A 202 -17.67 -10.67 -19.86
CA LYS A 202 -18.86 -9.88 -20.23
C LYS A 202 -20.15 -10.52 -19.73
N GLN A 203 -20.28 -11.85 -19.82
CA GLN A 203 -21.44 -12.56 -19.30
C GLN A 203 -21.54 -12.45 -17.78
N GLU A 204 -20.42 -12.64 -17.07
CA GLU A 204 -20.34 -12.44 -15.61
C GLU A 204 -20.73 -11.02 -15.21
N LEU A 205 -20.20 -10.00 -15.90
CA LEU A 205 -20.58 -8.61 -15.64
C LEU A 205 -22.06 -8.33 -15.91
N ARG A 206 -22.66 -8.94 -16.93
CA ARG A 206 -24.12 -8.84 -17.19
C ARG A 206 -24.93 -9.52 -16.08
N ALA A 207 -24.47 -10.64 -15.55
CA ALA A 207 -25.11 -11.33 -14.43
C ALA A 207 -25.05 -10.48 -13.16
N ILE A 208 -23.87 -9.96 -12.81
CA ILE A 208 -23.67 -9.04 -11.67
C ILE A 208 -24.53 -7.79 -11.84
N LYS A 209 -24.61 -7.21 -13.04
CA LYS A 209 -25.47 -6.05 -13.30
C LYS A 209 -26.95 -6.37 -13.01
N LYS A 210 -27.44 -7.54 -13.41
CA LYS A 210 -28.81 -7.98 -13.12
C LYS A 210 -29.02 -8.21 -11.61
N GLU A 211 -28.06 -8.83 -10.93
CA GLU A 211 -28.13 -9.01 -9.47
C GLU A 211 -28.19 -7.68 -8.72
N VAL A 212 -27.33 -6.72 -9.09
CA VAL A 212 -27.32 -5.37 -8.50
C VAL A 212 -28.64 -4.63 -8.77
N GLN A 213 -29.18 -4.73 -9.99
CA GLN A 213 -30.49 -4.18 -10.31
C GLN A 213 -31.62 -4.82 -9.50
N ASN A 214 -31.59 -6.14 -9.30
CA ASN A 214 -32.59 -6.85 -8.50
C ASN A 214 -32.48 -6.50 -7.01
N VAL A 215 -31.27 -6.39 -6.45
CA VAL A 215 -31.05 -5.94 -5.07
C VAL A 215 -31.56 -4.51 -4.87
N SER A 216 -31.29 -3.62 -5.84
CA SER A 216 -31.77 -2.24 -5.79
C SER A 216 -33.30 -2.19 -5.82
N ARG A 217 -33.94 -2.99 -6.69
CA ARG A 217 -35.40 -3.08 -6.78
C ARG A 217 -36.02 -3.66 -5.51
N HIS A 218 -35.47 -4.75 -4.97
CA HIS A 218 -35.92 -5.32 -3.69
C HIS A 218 -35.77 -4.34 -2.51
N MET A 219 -34.70 -3.54 -2.48
CA MET A 219 -34.53 -2.51 -1.45
C MET A 219 -35.56 -1.39 -1.58
N VAL A 220 -35.84 -0.94 -2.81
CA VAL A 220 -36.91 0.03 -3.08
C VAL A 220 -38.26 -0.52 -2.66
N ASP A 221 -38.59 -1.76 -3.03
CA ASP A 221 -39.85 -2.40 -2.65
C ASP A 221 -39.99 -2.51 -1.12
N ARG A 222 -38.93 -2.91 -0.42
CA ARG A 222 -38.90 -2.96 1.06
C ARG A 222 -39.08 -1.59 1.72
N VAL A 223 -38.45 -0.55 1.17
CA VAL A 223 -38.60 0.81 1.69
C VAL A 223 -40.02 1.31 1.44
N LEU A 224 -40.62 1.01 0.28
CA LEU A 224 -42.01 1.34 -0.02
C LEU A 224 -42.98 0.64 0.94
N GLU A 225 -42.73 -0.62 1.31
CA GLU A 225 -43.53 -1.38 2.28
C GLU A 225 -43.56 -0.75 3.68
N LEU A 226 -42.47 -0.08 4.08
CA LEU A 226 -42.35 0.58 5.38
C LEU A 226 -42.99 1.98 5.42
N LEU A 227 -43.35 2.54 4.27
CA LEU A 227 -43.96 3.87 4.18
C LEU A 227 -45.49 3.80 4.34
N PRO A 228 -46.10 4.79 5.03
CA PRO A 228 -47.55 5.01 5.03
C PRO A 228 -48.10 5.21 3.61
N SER A 229 -49.38 4.87 3.40
CA SER A 229 -50.06 4.82 2.10
C SER A 229 -49.87 6.08 1.24
N ASP A 230 -50.00 7.26 1.86
CA ASP A 230 -49.96 8.55 1.17
C ASP A 230 -48.53 8.92 0.71
N GLN A 231 -47.52 8.48 1.47
CA GLN A 231 -46.11 8.67 1.14
C GLN A 231 -45.64 7.66 0.09
N ARG A 232 -46.16 6.44 0.14
CA ARG A 232 -45.87 5.39 -0.87
C ARG A 232 -46.30 5.83 -2.28
N ALA A 233 -47.49 6.42 -2.42
CA ALA A 233 -47.97 6.92 -3.71
C ALA A 233 -47.09 8.05 -4.27
N SER A 234 -46.66 8.98 -3.40
CA SER A 234 -45.79 10.11 -3.76
C SER A 234 -44.39 9.67 -4.18
N VAL A 235 -43.78 8.74 -3.43
CA VAL A 235 -42.45 8.19 -3.76
C VAL A 235 -42.48 7.35 -5.03
N THR A 236 -43.55 6.56 -5.25
CA THR A 236 -43.71 5.76 -6.48
C THR A 236 -43.89 6.66 -7.71
N ALA A 237 -44.61 7.78 -7.58
CA ALA A 237 -44.78 8.76 -8.65
C ALA A 237 -43.46 9.47 -8.98
N ALA A 238 -42.68 9.85 -7.96
CA ALA A 238 -41.37 10.48 -8.14
C ALA A 238 -40.35 9.54 -8.81
N LEU A 239 -40.33 8.25 -8.44
CA LEU A 239 -39.46 7.25 -9.06
C LEU A 239 -39.78 7.00 -10.54
N ARG A 240 -41.06 7.14 -10.96
CA ARG A 240 -41.48 7.01 -12.37
C ARG A 240 -41.17 8.22 -13.24
N GLN A 241 -40.93 9.40 -12.65
CA GLN A 241 -40.56 10.62 -13.37
C GLN A 241 -39.05 10.74 -13.62
N GLY A 242 -38.23 9.90 -12.97
CA GLY A 242 -36.77 9.90 -13.10
C GLY A 242 -36.17 8.78 -13.96
N GLU A 243 -37.01 7.92 -14.57
CA GLU A 243 -36.62 6.97 -15.64
C GLU A 243 -36.74 7.62 -17.01
#